data_AF-A0A5N5KJR2-F1
#
_entry.id   AF-A0A5N5KJR2-F1
#
_cell.length_a   1.000
_cell.length_b   1.000
_cell.length_c   1.000
_cell.angle_alpha   90.00
_cell.angle_beta   90.00
_cell.angle_gamma   90.00
#
_symmetry.space_group_name_H-M   'P 1'
#
loop_
_entity.id
_entity.type
_entity.pdbx_description
1 polymer ?
#
loop_
_entity_poly.entity_id
_entity_poly.type
_entity_poly.pdbx_seq_one_letter_code
_entity_poly.pdbx_strand_id
1 'polypeptide(L)'
;MFARAPARFVLQSVCACLRTQSFSHTACRNTVIVERWWQVPLSKEGSAPRLHPRRHRVYRLVEDTKHNMKDKMELLLTQTVPKLGGRGDTVFVKKSLGRNKLLAEGLAVYPSPENKELFAEERRLLREGKREDRIQTRTGQLTVEFLKKSALEVGIQPAAQQQFHLTKEIVCRHFLRKLGVVVPPHALTLPDEPITQFGDFWCEVTVNGLDTVRVLLSVGPYVDPRKKKLMKLEAEAAAAAENKPETESE
;
A
#
# COMPACT_ATOMS: atom_id res chain seq x y z
N MET A 1 2.87 24.96 63.85
CA MET A 1 3.48 23.90 63.03
C MET A 1 2.40 23.18 62.24
N PHE A 2 2.81 22.57 61.12
CA PHE A 2 2.04 21.77 60.14
C PHE A 2 1.48 22.51 58.93
N ALA A 3 2.28 22.41 57.86
CA ALA A 3 1.96 22.67 56.47
C ALA A 3 0.85 21.73 55.96
N ARG A 4 0.04 22.21 55.01
CA ARG A 4 -0.68 21.33 54.08
C ARG A 4 -0.94 22.03 52.75
N ALA A 5 -0.33 21.47 51.70
CA ALA A 5 -0.39 21.93 50.32
C ALA A 5 -1.79 21.75 49.69
N PRO A 6 -2.23 22.61 48.75
CA PRO A 6 -3.49 22.44 48.04
C PRO A 6 -3.34 21.48 46.86
N ALA A 7 -4.05 20.35 46.93
CA ALA A 7 -4.17 19.39 45.83
C ALA A 7 -5.13 19.90 44.75
N ARG A 8 -4.62 19.97 43.51
CA ARG A 8 -5.39 20.18 42.27
C ARG A 8 -6.28 18.95 42.02
N PHE A 9 -7.59 19.12 41.89
CA PHE A 9 -8.49 18.01 41.52
C PHE A 9 -9.05 18.16 40.11
N VAL A 10 -8.66 17.21 39.25
CA VAL A 10 -9.34 16.81 38.02
C VAL A 10 -10.61 16.05 38.45
N LEU A 11 -11.78 16.38 37.89
CA LEU A 11 -12.99 15.58 38.07
C LEU A 11 -12.84 14.24 37.34
N GLN A 12 -12.18 13.28 37.99
CA GLN A 12 -12.28 11.87 37.67
C GLN A 12 -13.47 11.30 38.45
N SER A 13 -14.40 10.65 37.76
CA SER A 13 -15.46 9.86 38.38
C SER A 13 -14.84 8.77 39.25
N VAL A 14 -15.17 8.76 40.54
CA VAL A 14 -14.84 7.67 41.46
C VAL A 14 -15.89 6.57 41.27
N CYS A 15 -15.68 5.70 40.28
CA CYS A 15 -16.02 4.29 40.46
C CYS A 15 -14.75 3.65 41.03
N ALA A 16 -14.81 3.26 42.30
CA ALA A 16 -13.74 2.53 42.96
C ALA A 16 -13.66 1.11 42.37
N CYS A 17 -12.87 0.96 41.31
CA CYS A 17 -12.25 -0.31 40.96
C CYS A 17 -10.75 -0.03 40.94
N LEU A 18 -10.01 -0.84 41.69
CA LEU A 18 -8.56 -0.77 41.90
C LEU A 18 -7.83 -0.38 40.60
N ARG A 19 -7.31 0.85 40.57
CA ARG A 19 -6.47 1.33 39.47
C ARG A 19 -5.11 0.68 39.59
N THR A 20 -4.93 -0.44 38.91
CA THR A 20 -3.69 -0.64 38.16
C THR A 20 -3.47 0.63 37.34
N GLN A 21 -2.48 1.44 37.74
CA GLN A 21 -1.94 2.47 36.87
C GLN A 21 -1.32 1.74 35.68
N SER A 22 -2.14 1.44 34.69
CA SER A 22 -1.67 1.08 33.37
C SER A 22 -0.89 2.31 32.89
N PHE A 23 0.42 2.14 32.73
CA PHE A 23 1.35 3.08 32.09
C PHE A 23 1.00 3.36 30.61
N SER A 24 -0.23 3.11 30.18
CA SER A 24 -0.72 3.66 28.93
C SER A 24 -1.00 5.15 29.17
N HIS A 25 -0.01 6.00 28.86
CA HIS A 25 -0.14 7.46 28.69
C HIS A 25 -1.24 7.89 27.68
N THR A 26 -2.02 6.95 27.14
CA THR A 26 -3.09 7.25 26.20
C THR A 26 -4.28 7.79 26.99
N ALA A 27 -4.40 9.11 27.04
CA ALA A 27 -5.60 9.79 27.53
C ALA A 27 -6.87 9.17 26.91
N CYS A 28 -7.95 9.14 27.71
CA CYS A 28 -9.27 8.67 27.30
C CYS A 28 -9.61 9.26 25.92
N ARG A 29 -9.85 8.40 24.92
CA ARG A 29 -9.92 8.78 23.48
C ARG A 29 -11.04 9.76 23.12
N ASN A 30 -11.96 10.00 24.05
CA ASN A 30 -13.16 10.79 23.84
C ASN A 30 -13.17 11.90 24.88
N THR A 31 -13.37 13.13 24.42
CA THR A 31 -13.44 14.33 25.25
C THR A 31 -14.84 14.91 25.14
N VAL A 32 -15.49 15.06 26.30
CA VAL A 32 -16.77 15.73 26.40
C VAL A 32 -16.51 17.20 26.74
N ILE A 33 -16.82 18.09 25.81
CA ILE A 33 -16.66 19.53 25.97
C ILE A 33 -17.96 20.05 26.59
N VAL A 34 -17.82 20.74 27.72
CA VAL A 34 -18.94 21.29 28.48
C VAL A 34 -18.71 22.76 28.79
N GLU A 35 -19.78 23.54 28.75
CA GLU A 35 -19.79 24.93 29.21
C GLU A 35 -20.45 25.01 30.60
N ARG A 36 -20.00 25.94 31.44
CA ARG A 36 -20.70 26.19 32.71
C ARG A 36 -22.01 26.90 32.40
N TRP A 37 -23.11 26.44 32.98
CA TRP A 37 -24.42 27.06 32.80
C TRP A 37 -24.46 28.52 33.28
N TRP A 38 -23.68 28.81 34.32
CA TRP A 38 -23.57 30.14 34.91
C TRP A 38 -22.18 30.72 34.68
N GLN A 39 -22.13 31.96 34.21
CA GLN A 39 -20.88 32.68 34.00
C GLN A 39 -20.14 32.93 35.32
N VAL A 40 -18.82 32.73 35.30
CA VAL A 40 -17.95 32.97 36.46
C VAL A 40 -17.50 34.43 36.41
N PRO A 41 -17.69 35.24 37.48
CA PRO A 41 -17.23 36.62 37.50
C PRO A 41 -15.72 36.68 37.43
N LEU A 42 -15.20 37.68 36.72
CA LEU A 42 -13.76 37.89 36.56
C LEU A 42 -13.11 38.21 37.91
N SER A 43 -12.03 37.48 38.21
CA SER A 43 -11.16 37.78 39.34
C SER A 43 -10.15 38.87 38.94
N LYS A 44 -9.42 39.40 39.94
CA LYS A 44 -8.29 40.30 39.68
C LYS A 44 -7.23 39.60 38.82
N GLU A 45 -6.53 40.36 37.99
CA GLU A 45 -5.45 39.83 37.15
C GLU A 45 -4.41 39.07 38.00
N GLY A 46 -3.95 37.93 37.50
CA GLY A 46 -3.04 37.02 38.21
C GLY A 46 -3.68 36.22 39.36
N SER A 47 -4.92 36.51 39.75
CA SER A 47 -5.63 35.77 40.80
C SER A 47 -6.60 34.73 40.24
N ALA A 48 -6.74 33.60 40.92
CA ALA A 48 -7.60 32.51 40.49
C ALA A 48 -9.09 32.92 40.48
N PRO A 49 -9.91 32.34 39.58
CA PRO A 49 -11.35 32.62 39.52
C PRO A 49 -12.07 32.18 40.80
N ARG A 50 -12.94 33.03 41.34
CA ARG A 50 -13.77 32.68 42.51
C ARG A 50 -15.00 31.87 42.06
N LEU A 51 -14.98 30.56 42.35
CA LEU A 51 -16.06 29.65 41.97
C LEU A 51 -17.06 29.45 43.11
N HIS A 52 -18.35 29.65 42.83
CA HIS A 52 -19.40 29.26 43.77
C HIS A 52 -19.62 27.74 43.72
N PRO A 53 -19.51 27.00 44.84
CA PRO A 53 -19.44 25.53 44.84
C PRO A 53 -20.64 24.81 44.21
N ARG A 54 -21.85 25.36 44.32
CA ARG A 54 -23.08 24.76 43.76
C ARG A 54 -23.39 25.27 42.36
N ARG A 55 -23.49 26.59 42.19
CA ARG A 55 -23.87 27.23 40.93
C ARG A 55 -22.91 26.89 39.79
N HIS A 56 -21.60 27.05 39.98
CA HIS A 56 -20.64 26.90 38.87
C HIS A 56 -20.30 25.43 38.54
N ARG A 57 -20.80 24.46 39.31
CA ARG A 57 -20.59 23.02 39.04
C ARG A 57 -21.68 22.41 38.15
N VAL A 58 -22.64 23.23 37.72
CA VAL A 58 -23.66 22.88 36.73
C VAL A 58 -23.10 23.15 35.33
N TYR A 59 -23.12 22.12 34.49
CA TYR A 59 -22.56 22.15 33.14
C TYR A 59 -23.63 21.85 32.10
N ARG A 60 -23.46 22.43 30.90
CA ARG A 60 -24.21 22.10 29.70
C ARG A 60 -23.28 21.40 28.71
N LEU A 61 -23.76 20.31 28.12
CA LEU A 61 -23.04 19.61 27.06
C LEU A 61 -22.98 20.50 25.81
N VAL A 62 -21.78 20.77 25.32
CA VAL A 62 -21.56 21.52 24.09
C VAL A 62 -21.29 20.56 22.94
N GLU A 63 -20.26 19.72 23.10
CA GLU A 63 -19.81 18.83 22.03
C GLU A 63 -19.21 17.55 22.64
N ASP A 64 -19.40 16.42 21.96
CA ASP A 64 -18.76 15.16 22.31
C ASP A 64 -17.91 14.68 21.13
N THR A 65 -16.58 14.71 21.31
CA THR A 65 -15.63 14.45 20.20
C THR A 65 -15.67 13.02 19.69
N LYS A 66 -16.35 12.10 20.38
CA LYS A 66 -16.53 10.72 19.91
C LYS A 66 -17.37 10.61 18.63
N HIS A 67 -18.25 11.58 18.39
CA HIS A 67 -19.15 11.60 17.23
C HIS A 67 -18.57 12.34 16.04
N ASN A 68 -17.45 13.04 16.22
CA ASN A 68 -16.79 13.73 15.14
C ASN A 68 -16.16 12.75 14.15
N MET A 69 -16.09 13.18 12.88
CA MET A 69 -15.38 12.43 11.86
C MET A 69 -13.90 12.32 12.25
N LYS A 70 -13.34 11.10 12.11
CA LYS A 70 -11.96 10.83 12.51
C LYS A 70 -11.00 11.22 11.40
N ASP A 71 -10.15 12.21 11.66
CA ASP A 71 -9.12 12.59 10.70
C ASP A 71 -8.11 11.47 10.45
N LYS A 72 -7.56 11.47 9.25
CA LYS A 72 -6.42 10.63 8.89
C LYS A 72 -5.13 11.21 9.51
N MET A 73 -4.20 10.33 9.84
CA MET A 73 -2.88 10.66 10.35
C MET A 73 -1.88 10.63 9.21
N GLU A 74 -1.10 11.70 9.07
CA GLU A 74 0.04 11.77 8.16
C GLU A 74 1.24 11.06 8.79
N LEU A 75 1.90 10.19 8.01
CA LEU A 75 3.11 9.48 8.40
C LEU A 75 4.08 9.38 7.22
N LEU A 76 5.36 9.29 7.51
CA LEU A 76 6.43 9.11 6.54
C LEU A 76 6.95 7.68 6.60
N LEU A 77 6.90 6.93 5.50
CA LEU A 77 7.30 5.52 5.48
C LEU A 77 8.82 5.34 5.46
N THR A 78 9.36 4.51 6.35
CA THR A 78 10.80 4.17 6.38
C THR A 78 11.13 2.97 5.50
N GLN A 79 10.14 2.11 5.26
CA GLN A 79 10.24 0.90 4.47
C GLN A 79 9.10 0.83 3.46
N THR A 80 9.26 0.00 2.42
CA THR A 80 8.20 -0.29 1.47
C THR A 80 7.13 -1.14 2.15
N VAL A 81 5.93 -0.58 2.31
CA VAL A 81 4.80 -1.28 2.93
C VAL A 81 3.77 -1.66 1.85
N PRO A 82 3.34 -2.93 1.75
CA PRO A 82 2.40 -3.36 0.74
C PRO A 82 1.08 -2.59 0.84
N LYS A 83 0.51 -2.24 -0.31
CA LYS A 83 -0.73 -1.45 -0.48
C LYS A 83 -0.65 0.02 -0.01
N LEU A 84 0.35 0.43 0.76
CA LEU A 84 0.50 1.80 1.24
C LEU A 84 1.43 2.63 0.36
N GLY A 85 2.74 2.34 0.35
CA GLY A 85 3.72 3.21 -0.31
C GLY A 85 5.13 2.63 -0.30
N GLY A 86 6.05 3.30 -1.00
CA GLY A 86 7.47 3.02 -0.93
C GLY A 86 8.13 3.74 0.25
N ARG A 87 9.40 3.42 0.49
CA ARG A 87 10.26 4.18 1.42
C ARG A 87 10.32 5.66 1.02
N GLY A 88 10.19 6.54 2.00
CA GLY A 88 10.25 7.99 1.85
C GLY A 88 8.96 8.64 1.32
N ASP A 89 7.85 7.89 1.22
CA ASP A 89 6.56 8.44 0.83
C ASP A 89 5.76 8.91 2.05
N THR A 90 5.04 10.03 1.88
CA THR A 90 4.11 10.56 2.89
C THR A 90 2.71 9.97 2.67
N VAL A 91 2.14 9.33 3.68
CA VAL A 91 0.86 8.62 3.60
C VAL A 91 -0.16 9.10 4.64
N PHE A 92 -1.44 9.16 4.23
CA PHE A 92 -2.56 9.49 5.11
C PHE A 92 -3.34 8.23 5.50
N VAL A 93 -3.14 7.75 6.73
CA VAL A 93 -3.72 6.49 7.24
C VAL A 93 -4.71 6.72 8.37
N LYS A 94 -5.52 5.71 8.69
CA LYS A 94 -6.34 5.75 9.92
C LYS A 94 -5.43 5.77 11.16
N LYS A 95 -5.75 6.60 12.15
CA LYS A 95 -5.00 6.75 13.41
C LYS A 95 -4.74 5.41 14.14
N SER A 96 -5.63 4.42 14.02
CA SER A 96 -5.44 3.08 14.59
C SER A 96 -4.34 2.28 13.90
N LEU A 97 -4.31 2.27 12.57
CA LEU A 97 -3.29 1.59 11.77
C LEU A 97 -1.91 2.24 11.98
N GLY A 98 -1.87 3.57 12.00
CA GLY A 98 -0.64 4.33 12.23
C GLY A 98 0.01 3.99 13.56
N ARG A 99 -0.74 4.10 14.67
CA ARG A 99 -0.19 3.87 16.02
C ARG A 99 0.11 2.42 16.32
N ASN A 100 -0.82 1.51 16.01
CA ASN A 100 -0.70 0.13 16.47
C ASN A 100 0.21 -0.73 15.57
N LYS A 101 0.32 -0.38 14.29
CA LYS A 101 1.10 -1.14 13.31
C LYS A 101 2.33 -0.37 12.86
N LEU A 102 2.13 0.74 12.14
CA LEU A 102 3.25 1.40 11.44
C LEU A 102 4.30 1.98 12.39
N LEU A 103 3.87 2.70 13.43
CA LEU A 103 4.78 3.28 14.42
C LEU A 103 5.33 2.21 15.39
N ALA A 104 4.50 1.24 15.77
CA ALA A 104 4.90 0.18 16.69
C ALA A 104 5.96 -0.76 16.07
N GLU A 105 5.82 -1.08 14.78
CA GLU A 105 6.76 -1.92 14.01
C GLU A 105 7.93 -1.10 13.43
N GLY A 106 7.96 0.23 13.61
CA GLY A 106 9.02 1.10 13.06
C GLY A 106 9.00 1.25 11.53
N LEU A 107 7.89 0.91 10.89
CA LEU A 107 7.68 1.03 9.43
C LEU A 107 7.43 2.47 8.97
N ALA A 108 7.15 3.36 9.90
CA ALA A 108 6.92 4.78 9.62
C ALA A 108 7.40 5.67 10.77
N VAL A 109 7.62 6.94 10.46
CA VAL A 109 8.00 7.99 11.40
C VAL A 109 7.06 9.18 11.24
N TYR A 110 6.94 10.00 12.29
CA TYR A 110 6.18 11.25 12.21
C TYR A 110 6.78 12.23 11.19
N PRO A 111 5.93 12.97 10.47
CA PRO A 111 6.36 13.90 9.41
C PRO A 111 6.82 15.24 10.01
N SER A 112 7.90 15.25 10.81
CA SER A 112 8.56 16.49 11.23
C SER A 112 9.27 17.17 10.05
N PRO A 113 9.49 18.50 10.07
CA PRO A 113 10.21 19.19 8.99
C PRO A 113 11.60 18.59 8.77
N GLU A 114 12.33 18.32 9.86
CA GLU A 114 13.64 17.66 9.84
C GLU A 114 13.59 16.29 9.14
N ASN A 115 12.59 15.46 9.47
CA ASN A 115 12.45 14.15 8.83
C ASN A 115 12.12 14.30 7.34
N LYS A 116 11.27 15.26 6.96
CA LYS A 116 10.94 15.49 5.54
C LYS A 116 12.19 15.87 4.74
N GLU A 117 13.06 16.71 5.31
CA GLU A 117 14.33 17.10 4.70
C GLU A 117 15.27 15.91 4.56
N LEU A 118 15.48 15.13 5.62
CA LEU A 118 16.34 13.94 5.60
C LEU A 118 15.93 12.94 4.50
N PHE A 119 14.64 12.64 4.38
CA PHE A 119 14.15 11.72 3.35
C PHE A 119 14.16 12.35 1.95
N ALA A 120 14.05 13.67 1.82
CA ALA A 120 14.20 14.36 0.53
C ALA A 120 15.66 14.31 0.04
N GLU A 121 16.62 14.52 0.94
CA GLU A 121 18.05 14.39 0.66
C GLU A 121 18.42 12.94 0.33
N GLU A 122 17.94 11.97 1.11
CA GLU A 122 18.13 10.54 0.82
C GLU A 122 17.61 10.20 -0.59
N ARG A 123 16.40 10.65 -0.94
CA ARG A 123 15.82 10.45 -2.28
C ARG A 123 16.63 11.13 -3.38
N ARG A 124 17.24 12.28 -3.10
CA ARG A 124 18.10 12.99 -4.05
C ARG A 124 19.40 12.21 -4.28
N LEU A 125 20.07 11.79 -3.20
CA LEU A 125 21.30 10.99 -3.27
C LEU A 125 21.06 9.67 -4.00
N LEU A 126 19.93 9.00 -3.78
CA LEU A 126 19.61 7.75 -4.47
C LEU A 126 19.39 7.95 -5.98
N ARG A 127 18.89 9.12 -6.40
CA ARG A 127 18.71 9.46 -7.82
C ARG A 127 20.03 9.79 -8.51
N GLU A 128 20.91 10.51 -7.82
CA GLU A 128 22.23 10.92 -8.31
C GLU A 128 23.26 9.77 -8.24
N GLY A 129 23.08 8.85 -7.29
CA GLY A 129 23.97 7.72 -7.03
C GLY A 129 24.09 6.72 -8.18
N LYS A 130 25.13 5.88 -8.07
CA LYS A 130 25.42 4.77 -9.00
C LYS A 130 24.24 3.81 -9.05
N ARG A 131 24.06 3.13 -10.19
CA ARG A 131 22.94 2.21 -10.39
C ARG A 131 22.95 1.05 -9.40
N GLU A 132 24.13 0.57 -9.02
CA GLU A 132 24.32 -0.58 -8.13
C GLU A 132 23.78 -0.35 -6.70
N ASP A 133 23.85 0.89 -6.21
CA ASP A 133 23.35 1.25 -4.88
C ASP A 133 21.84 1.51 -4.85
N ARG A 134 21.17 1.45 -6.01
CA ARG A 134 19.73 1.73 -6.10
C ARG A 134 18.93 0.56 -5.61
N ILE A 135 18.22 0.76 -4.52
CA ILE A 135 17.20 -0.17 -4.07
C ILE A 135 16.02 -0.12 -5.07
N GLN A 136 15.53 -1.30 -5.44
CA GLN A 136 14.33 -1.46 -6.25
C GLN A 136 13.15 -0.66 -5.69
N THR A 137 12.47 0.08 -6.56
CA THR A 137 11.22 0.74 -6.19
C THR A 137 10.11 -0.28 -5.95
N ARG A 138 9.12 0.07 -5.11
CA ARG A 138 7.94 -0.78 -4.88
C ARG A 138 7.26 -1.20 -6.20
N THR A 139 7.12 -0.25 -7.13
CA THR A 139 6.53 -0.53 -8.46
C THR A 139 7.39 -1.48 -9.27
N GLY A 140 8.72 -1.36 -9.19
CA GLY A 140 9.67 -2.29 -9.79
C GLY A 140 9.49 -3.71 -9.27
N GLN A 141 9.47 -3.88 -7.95
CA GLN A 141 9.27 -5.19 -7.31
C GLN A 141 7.95 -5.84 -7.72
N LEU A 142 6.85 -5.08 -7.71
CA LEU A 142 5.55 -5.58 -8.16
C LEU A 142 5.56 -5.97 -9.64
N THR A 143 6.26 -5.21 -10.48
CA THR A 143 6.42 -5.52 -11.91
C THR A 143 7.22 -6.81 -12.09
N VAL A 144 8.31 -6.99 -11.32
CA VAL A 144 9.11 -8.21 -11.31
C VAL A 144 8.27 -9.43 -10.92
N GLU A 145 7.49 -9.32 -9.83
CA GLU A 145 6.58 -10.38 -9.38
C GLU A 145 5.51 -10.72 -10.42
N PHE A 146 4.98 -9.70 -11.11
CA PHE A 146 4.02 -9.88 -12.19
C PHE A 146 4.65 -10.60 -13.38
N LEU A 147 5.82 -10.16 -13.84
CA LEU A 147 6.53 -10.74 -14.98
C LEU A 147 6.90 -12.21 -14.73
N LYS A 148 7.33 -12.54 -13.51
CA LYS A 148 7.64 -13.93 -13.10
C LYS A 148 6.46 -14.89 -13.25
N LYS A 149 5.22 -14.39 -13.07
CA LYS A 149 3.99 -15.19 -13.19
C LYS A 149 3.40 -15.17 -14.59
N SER A 150 3.91 -14.30 -15.47
CA SER A 150 3.37 -14.08 -16.80
C SER A 150 4.02 -14.98 -17.84
N ALA A 151 3.25 -15.35 -18.85
CA ALA A 151 3.72 -15.97 -20.08
C ALA A 151 3.23 -15.12 -21.26
N LEU A 152 4.09 -14.95 -22.26
CA LEU A 152 3.82 -14.14 -23.44
C LEU A 152 3.50 -15.05 -24.63
N GLU A 153 2.29 -14.91 -25.17
CA GLU A 153 1.90 -15.54 -26.44
C GLU A 153 2.11 -14.58 -27.62
N VAL A 154 2.97 -14.97 -28.56
CA VAL A 154 3.15 -14.28 -29.84
C VAL A 154 2.49 -15.08 -30.94
N GLY A 155 1.43 -14.50 -31.51
CA GLY A 155 0.71 -15.07 -32.64
C GLY A 155 1.19 -14.46 -33.95
N ILE A 156 1.77 -15.27 -34.84
CA ILE A 156 2.27 -14.84 -36.15
C ILE A 156 1.17 -14.95 -37.20
N GLN A 157 0.99 -13.88 -37.97
CA GLN A 157 -0.04 -13.82 -38.99
C GLN A 157 0.18 -14.89 -40.08
N PRO A 158 -0.90 -15.49 -40.63
CA PRO A 158 -0.79 -16.54 -41.65
C PRO A 158 0.08 -16.16 -42.85
N ALA A 159 0.01 -14.91 -43.31
CA ALA A 159 0.78 -14.41 -44.44
C ALA A 159 2.30 -14.39 -44.21
N ALA A 160 2.75 -14.35 -42.96
CA ALA A 160 4.17 -14.29 -42.59
C ALA A 160 4.70 -15.64 -42.04
N GLN A 161 3.93 -16.73 -42.18
CA GLN A 161 4.32 -18.03 -41.59
C GLN A 161 5.53 -18.67 -42.26
N GLN A 162 5.77 -18.42 -43.55
CA GLN A 162 6.88 -19.04 -44.29
C GLN A 162 8.25 -18.45 -43.91
N GLN A 163 8.31 -17.16 -43.58
CA GLN A 163 9.53 -16.49 -43.16
C GLN A 163 9.21 -15.33 -42.23
N PHE A 164 9.40 -15.54 -40.93
CA PHE A 164 9.32 -14.48 -39.94
C PHE A 164 10.61 -14.40 -39.14
N HIS A 165 10.97 -13.19 -38.74
CA HIS A 165 12.05 -12.92 -37.81
C HIS A 165 11.46 -12.19 -36.61
N LEU A 166 11.55 -12.80 -35.44
CA LEU A 166 11.04 -12.18 -34.23
C LEU A 166 12.00 -11.10 -33.74
N THR A 167 11.71 -9.84 -34.06
CA THR A 167 12.49 -8.69 -33.56
C THR A 167 12.02 -8.28 -32.17
N LYS A 168 12.90 -7.59 -31.43
CA LYS A 168 12.59 -7.05 -30.09
C LYS A 168 11.33 -6.16 -30.11
N GLU A 169 11.15 -5.37 -31.16
CA GLU A 169 10.02 -4.46 -31.30
C GLU A 169 8.67 -5.18 -31.37
N ILE A 170 8.62 -6.31 -32.09
CA ILE A 170 7.42 -7.13 -32.18
C ILE A 170 7.08 -7.67 -30.80
N VAL A 171 8.06 -8.21 -30.08
CA VAL A 171 7.88 -8.74 -28.72
C VAL A 171 7.39 -7.64 -27.76
N CYS A 172 8.01 -6.46 -27.78
CA CYS A 172 7.58 -5.30 -26.99
C CYS A 172 6.13 -4.90 -27.27
N ARG A 173 5.71 -4.92 -28.54
CA ARG A 173 4.31 -4.65 -28.91
C ARG A 173 3.36 -5.72 -28.37
N HIS A 174 3.77 -6.98 -28.35
CA HIS A 174 2.99 -8.07 -27.77
C HIS A 174 2.88 -7.95 -26.25
N PHE A 175 3.94 -7.55 -25.54
CA PHE A 175 3.88 -7.22 -24.11
C PHE A 175 2.79 -6.19 -23.81
N LEU A 176 2.75 -5.09 -24.58
CA LEU A 176 1.74 -4.06 -24.41
C LEU A 176 0.33 -4.57 -24.70
N ARG A 177 0.14 -5.33 -25.79
CA ARG A 177 -1.20 -5.79 -26.19
C ARG A 177 -1.77 -6.91 -25.32
N LYS A 178 -0.92 -7.81 -24.83
CA LYS A 178 -1.35 -9.02 -24.10
C LYS A 178 -1.29 -8.83 -22.59
N LEU A 179 -0.20 -8.25 -22.09
CA LEU A 179 0.06 -8.10 -20.66
C LEU A 179 -0.20 -6.68 -20.17
N GLY A 180 -0.34 -5.69 -21.06
CA GLY A 180 -0.53 -4.28 -20.69
C GLY A 180 0.74 -3.61 -20.16
N VAL A 181 1.90 -4.23 -20.35
CA VAL A 181 3.19 -3.72 -19.85
C VAL A 181 3.95 -3.05 -20.99
N VAL A 182 4.39 -1.81 -20.77
CA VAL A 182 5.25 -1.09 -21.71
C VAL A 182 6.70 -1.50 -21.46
N VAL A 183 7.26 -2.31 -22.35
CA VAL A 183 8.67 -2.72 -22.31
C VAL A 183 9.41 -2.04 -23.45
N PRO A 184 10.42 -1.20 -23.17
CA PRO A 184 11.21 -0.60 -24.23
C PRO A 184 12.23 -1.61 -24.82
N PRO A 185 12.64 -1.48 -26.09
CA PRO A 185 13.51 -2.47 -26.75
C PRO A 185 14.87 -2.68 -26.09
N HIS A 186 15.42 -1.66 -25.42
CA HIS A 186 16.70 -1.73 -24.72
C HIS A 186 16.64 -2.54 -23.42
N ALA A 187 15.45 -2.70 -22.83
CA ALA A 187 15.25 -3.49 -21.61
C ALA A 187 14.97 -4.97 -21.92
N LEU A 188 14.81 -5.32 -23.20
CA LEU A 188 14.48 -6.65 -23.66
C LEU A 188 15.71 -7.34 -24.25
N THR A 189 16.05 -8.51 -23.74
CA THR A 189 17.06 -9.41 -24.27
C THR A 189 16.39 -10.69 -24.76
N LEU A 190 16.64 -10.99 -26.03
CA LEU A 190 16.25 -12.23 -26.69
C LEU A 190 17.47 -13.15 -26.73
N PRO A 191 17.29 -14.47 -26.90
CA PRO A 191 18.40 -15.37 -27.16
C PRO A 191 19.19 -14.90 -28.40
N ASP A 192 20.48 -15.22 -28.44
CA ASP A 192 21.39 -14.79 -29.52
C ASP A 192 20.98 -15.35 -30.88
N GLU A 193 20.30 -16.50 -30.90
CA GLU A 193 19.76 -17.10 -32.11
C GLU A 193 18.43 -16.43 -32.52
N PRO A 194 18.29 -16.02 -33.80
CA PRO A 194 17.07 -15.41 -34.28
C PRO A 194 15.92 -16.42 -34.31
N ILE A 195 14.83 -16.12 -33.61
CA ILE A 195 13.66 -16.99 -33.53
C ILE A 195 12.89 -16.94 -34.86
N THR A 196 12.98 -18.04 -35.61
CA THR A 196 12.30 -18.28 -36.90
C THR A 196 11.34 -19.48 -36.87
N GLN A 197 11.35 -20.24 -35.78
CA GLN A 197 10.53 -21.45 -35.60
C GLN A 197 9.44 -21.21 -34.56
N PHE A 198 8.35 -21.97 -34.67
CA PHE A 198 7.33 -22.03 -33.63
C PHE A 198 7.85 -22.86 -32.47
N GLY A 199 7.56 -22.42 -31.24
CA GLY A 199 8.04 -23.08 -30.04
C GLY A 199 8.04 -22.15 -28.83
N ASP A 200 8.54 -22.69 -27.73
CA ASP A 200 8.65 -21.98 -26.46
C ASP A 200 10.10 -21.55 -26.25
N PHE A 201 10.26 -20.26 -26.01
CA PHE A 201 11.53 -19.59 -25.81
C PHE A 201 11.52 -18.83 -24.49
N TRP A 202 12.71 -18.44 -24.02
CA TRP A 202 12.84 -17.56 -22.87
C TRP A 202 13.21 -16.17 -23.34
N CYS A 203 12.52 -15.16 -22.81
CA CYS A 203 12.86 -13.76 -23.02
C CYS A 203 13.26 -13.14 -21.68
N GLU A 204 14.38 -12.43 -21.66
CA GLU A 204 14.86 -11.74 -20.47
C GLU A 204 14.42 -10.26 -20.53
N VAL A 205 13.79 -9.79 -19.46
CA VAL A 205 13.32 -8.41 -19.32
C VAL A 205 13.99 -7.78 -18.11
N THR A 206 14.70 -6.67 -18.33
CA THR A 206 15.36 -5.92 -17.26
C THR A 206 14.46 -4.82 -16.72
N VAL A 207 14.10 -4.88 -15.44
CA VAL A 207 13.31 -3.85 -14.74
C VAL A 207 14.25 -2.84 -14.08
N ASN A 208 14.10 -1.56 -14.43
CA ASN A 208 14.89 -0.43 -13.91
C ASN A 208 16.43 -0.57 -14.05
N GLY A 209 16.91 -1.49 -14.88
CA GLY A 209 18.34 -1.79 -15.01
C GLY A 209 18.94 -2.53 -13.81
N LEU A 210 18.10 -3.14 -12.95
CA LEU A 210 18.53 -3.83 -11.73
C LEU A 210 18.18 -5.32 -11.81
N ASP A 211 16.89 -5.64 -11.88
CA ASP A 211 16.44 -7.04 -11.87
C ASP A 211 16.19 -7.52 -13.30
N THR A 212 16.80 -8.63 -13.67
CA THR A 212 16.50 -9.37 -14.89
C THR A 212 15.49 -10.48 -14.58
N VAL A 213 14.40 -10.53 -15.35
CA VAL A 213 13.33 -11.51 -15.21
C VAL A 213 13.22 -12.32 -16.49
N ARG A 214 13.22 -13.65 -16.36
CA ARG A 214 12.91 -14.57 -17.46
C ARG A 214 11.41 -14.74 -17.58
N VAL A 215 10.88 -14.45 -18.76
CA VAL A 215 9.48 -14.59 -19.14
C VAL A 215 9.40 -15.67 -20.22
N LEU A 216 8.43 -16.58 -20.07
CA LEU A 216 8.17 -17.61 -21.07
C LEU A 216 7.53 -16.98 -22.30
N LEU A 217 8.09 -17.24 -23.48
CA LEU A 217 7.67 -16.71 -24.77
C LEU A 217 7.21 -17.87 -25.65
N SER A 218 5.90 -18.03 -25.83
CA SER A 218 5.33 -19.04 -26.71
C SER A 218 5.00 -18.44 -28.07
N VAL A 219 5.63 -18.95 -29.12
CA VAL A 219 5.49 -18.48 -30.50
C VAL A 219 4.66 -19.49 -31.28
N GLY A 220 3.50 -19.04 -31.78
CA GLY A 220 2.56 -19.89 -32.51
C GLY A 220 1.80 -19.15 -33.61
N PRO A 221 0.93 -19.85 -34.35
CA PRO A 221 0.09 -19.23 -35.37
C PRO A 221 -0.91 -18.26 -34.73
N TYR A 222 -1.17 -17.13 -35.40
CA TYR A 222 -2.20 -16.18 -34.99
C TYR A 222 -3.59 -16.78 -35.19
N VAL A 223 -4.35 -16.89 -34.10
CA VAL A 223 -5.75 -17.29 -34.12
C VAL A 223 -6.60 -16.09 -33.71
N ASP A 224 -7.66 -15.83 -34.48
CA ASP A 224 -8.60 -14.76 -34.18
C ASP A 224 -9.19 -14.93 -32.76
N PRO A 225 -9.31 -13.86 -31.95
CA PRO A 225 -9.83 -13.97 -30.58
C PRO A 225 -11.20 -14.64 -30.47
N ARG A 226 -12.08 -14.46 -31.48
CA ARG A 226 -13.39 -15.12 -31.54
C ARG A 226 -13.26 -16.64 -31.71
N LYS A 227 -12.42 -17.07 -32.66
CA LYS A 227 -12.12 -18.50 -32.88
C LYS A 227 -11.41 -19.13 -31.70
N LYS A 228 -10.45 -18.41 -31.08
CA LYS A 228 -9.75 -18.87 -29.88
C LYS A 228 -10.72 -19.08 -28.70
N LYS A 229 -11.76 -18.25 -28.56
CA LYS A 229 -12.82 -18.45 -27.56
C LYS A 229 -13.66 -19.70 -27.86
N LEU A 230 -14.07 -19.91 -29.11
CA LEU A 230 -14.82 -21.11 -29.52
C LEU A 230 -14.02 -22.38 -29.24
N MET A 231 -12.76 -22.44 -29.69
CA MET A 231 -11.87 -23.58 -29.44
C MET A 231 -11.69 -23.87 -27.94
N LYS A 232 -11.64 -22.83 -27.09
CA LYS A 232 -11.57 -23.02 -25.63
C LYS A 232 -12.86 -23.61 -25.06
N LEU A 233 -14.02 -23.10 -25.48
CA LEU A 233 -15.32 -23.63 -25.04
C LEU A 233 -15.51 -25.09 -25.47
N GLU A 234 -15.10 -25.42 -26.69
CA GLU A 234 -15.12 -26.78 -27.20
C GLU A 234 -14.17 -27.70 -26.41
N ALA A 235 -12.95 -27.24 -26.10
CA ALA A 235 -12.00 -27.98 -25.28
C ALA A 235 -12.48 -28.16 -23.83
N GLU A 236 -13.09 -27.14 -23.23
CA GLU A 236 -13.70 -27.21 -21.90
C GLU A 236 -14.90 -28.18 -21.88
N ALA A 237 -15.74 -28.17 -22.91
CA ALA A 237 -16.85 -29.10 -23.06
C ALA A 237 -16.37 -30.55 -23.24
N ALA A 238 -15.31 -30.77 -24.02
CA ALA A 238 -14.68 -32.08 -24.19
C ALA A 238 -14.07 -32.59 -22.87
N ALA A 239 -13.32 -31.75 -22.15
CA ALA A 239 -12.76 -32.10 -20.84
C ALA A 239 -13.85 -32.36 -19.78
N ALA A 240 -15.00 -31.67 -19.85
CA ALA A 240 -16.14 -31.92 -18.98
C ALA A 240 -16.88 -33.23 -19.32
N ALA A 241 -16.90 -33.63 -20.60
CA ALA A 241 -17.44 -34.91 -21.03
C ALA A 241 -16.56 -36.09 -20.57
N GLU A 242 -15.23 -35.94 -20.61
CA GLU A 242 -14.27 -36.94 -20.12
C GLU A 242 -14.26 -37.08 -18.60
N ASN A 243 -14.57 -36.02 -17.85
CA ASN A 243 -14.59 -36.03 -16.38
C ASN A 243 -15.96 -36.41 -15.78
N LYS A 244 -16.93 -36.88 -16.57
CA LYS A 244 -18.19 -37.44 -16.05
C LYS A 244 -17.95 -38.89 -15.63
N PRO A 245 -17.82 -39.22 -14.33
CA PRO A 245 -17.60 -40.60 -13.93
C PRO A 245 -18.83 -41.44 -14.27
N GLU A 246 -18.59 -42.63 -14.81
CA GLU A 246 -19.57 -43.70 -14.99
C GLU A 246 -20.12 -44.14 -13.62
N THR A 247 -21.01 -43.36 -13.02
CA THR A 247 -21.89 -43.84 -11.94
C THR A 247 -23.15 -44.37 -12.59
N GLU A 248 -23.13 -45.63 -13.02
CA GLU A 248 -24.31 -46.48 -13.20
C GLU A 248 -23.87 -47.87 -13.72
N SER A 249 -23.56 -48.77 -12.79
CA SER A 249 -23.82 -50.21 -12.96
C SER A 249 -23.81 -50.90 -11.60
N GLU A 250 -25.04 -51.15 -11.12
CA GLU A 250 -25.51 -52.28 -10.28
C GLU A 250 -24.88 -52.55 -8.90
#